data_AF-A0A929ZU99-F1
#
_entry.id   AF-A0A929ZU99-F1
#
_cell.length_a   1.000
_cell.length_b   1.000
_cell.length_c   1.000
_cell.angle_alpha   90.00
_cell.angle_beta   90.00
_cell.angle_gamma   90.00
#
_symmetry.space_group_name_H-M   'P 1'
#
loop_
_entity.id
_entity.type
_entity.pdbx_description
1 polymer ?
#
loop_
_entity_poly.entity_id
_entity_poly.type
_entity_poly.pdbx_seq_one_letter_code
_entity_poly.pdbx_strand_id
1 'polypeptide(L)'
;MINFLKTKIALLWAKKHTQNAEIYKQNAAADQKKLLFSLLKTAENTLFGKEHHFGEIQSVRDFQEKVPVSDYEDLKPYIERIKNGEKDILWT
;
A
#
# COMPACT_ATOMS: atom_id res chain seq x y z
N MET A 1 39.09 -2.42 -21.93
CA MET A 1 38.25 -3.64 -21.97
C MET A 1 37.22 -3.69 -20.86
N ILE A 2 37.61 -3.50 -19.59
CA ILE A 2 36.70 -3.53 -18.41
C ILE A 2 35.59 -2.47 -18.48
N ASN A 3 35.89 -1.23 -18.87
CA ASN A 3 34.87 -0.17 -18.98
C ASN A 3 33.79 -0.46 -20.02
N PHE A 4 34.17 -1.09 -21.15
CA PHE A 4 33.23 -1.47 -22.20
C PHE A 4 32.23 -2.54 -21.74
N LEU A 5 32.70 -3.52 -20.95
CA LEU A 5 31.83 -4.52 -20.35
C LEU A 5 30.87 -3.90 -19.33
N LYS A 6 31.36 -3.01 -18.45
CA LYS A 6 30.53 -2.27 -17.49
C LYS A 6 29.44 -1.45 -18.19
N THR A 7 29.78 -0.73 -19.25
CA THR A 7 28.82 0.05 -20.03
C THR A 7 27.75 -0.83 -20.69
N LYS A 8 28.13 -1.97 -21.27
CA LYS A 8 27.14 -2.89 -21.88
C LYS A 8 26.18 -3.48 -20.85
N ILE A 9 26.69 -3.91 -19.70
CA ILE A 9 25.85 -4.42 -18.60
C ILE A 9 24.91 -3.33 -18.10
N ALA A 10 25.41 -2.10 -17.91
CA ALA A 10 24.61 -0.96 -17.50
C ALA A 10 23.49 -0.64 -18.51
N LEU A 11 23.77 -0.71 -19.82
CA LEU A 11 22.76 -0.47 -20.86
C LEU A 11 21.66 -1.55 -20.88
N LEU A 12 22.03 -2.81 -20.69
CA LEU A 12 21.05 -3.91 -20.58
C LEU A 12 20.17 -3.74 -19.34
N TRP A 13 20.77 -3.39 -18.20
CA TRP A 13 20.03 -3.10 -16.97
C TRP A 13 19.10 -1.90 -17.15
N ALA A 14 19.58 -0.79 -17.73
CA ALA A 14 18.79 0.42 -17.94
C ALA A 14 17.60 0.16 -18.87
N LYS A 15 17.81 -0.63 -19.94
CA LYS A 15 16.73 -1.08 -20.83
C LYS A 15 15.69 -1.90 -20.05
N LYS A 16 16.12 -2.86 -19.24
CA LYS A 16 15.22 -3.67 -18.42
C LYS A 16 14.46 -2.82 -17.40
N HIS A 17 15.14 -1.88 -16.75
CA HIS A 17 14.56 -0.98 -15.74
C HIS A 17 13.49 -0.08 -16.36
N THR A 18 13.79 0.57 -17.48
CA THR A 18 12.83 1.43 -18.20
C THR A 18 11.62 0.64 -18.72
N GLN A 19 11.83 -0.56 -19.27
CA GLN A 19 10.74 -1.44 -19.67
C GLN A 19 9.84 -1.82 -18.49
N ASN A 20 10.42 -2.18 -17.35
CA ASN A 20 9.65 -2.48 -16.14
C ASN A 20 8.87 -1.25 -15.65
N ALA A 21 9.48 -0.05 -15.68
CA ALA A 21 8.81 1.20 -15.32
C ALA A 21 7.60 1.48 -16.21
N GLU A 22 7.69 1.24 -17.53
CA GLU A 22 6.54 1.40 -18.43
C GLU A 22 5.44 0.36 -18.16
N ILE A 23 5.81 -0.89 -17.85
CA ILE A 23 4.84 -1.91 -17.43
C ILE A 23 4.10 -1.47 -16.17
N TYR A 24 4.80 -0.94 -15.15
CA TYR A 24 4.17 -0.44 -13.93
C TYR A 24 3.24 0.74 -14.20
N LYS A 25 3.64 1.68 -15.08
CA LYS A 25 2.77 2.81 -15.46
C LYS A 25 1.51 2.32 -16.16
N GLN A 26 1.63 1.39 -17.10
CA GLN A 26 0.49 0.86 -17.85
C GLN A 26 -0.50 0.09 -16.96
N ASN A 27 0.00 -0.61 -15.93
CA ASN A 27 -0.83 -1.40 -15.01
C ASN A 27 -1.15 -0.70 -13.68
N ALA A 28 -0.76 0.57 -13.52
CA ALA A 28 -0.78 1.27 -12.24
C ALA A 28 -2.13 1.19 -11.50
N ALA A 29 -3.24 1.36 -12.21
CA ALA A 29 -4.57 1.29 -11.61
C ALA A 29 -4.91 -0.12 -11.07
N ALA A 30 -4.56 -1.16 -11.82
CA ALA A 30 -4.78 -2.55 -11.40
C ALA A 30 -3.87 -2.93 -10.23
N ASP A 31 -2.61 -2.51 -10.27
CA ASP A 31 -1.62 -2.74 -9.22
C ASP A 31 -2.02 -2.01 -7.92
N GLN A 32 -2.46 -0.76 -7.99
CA GLN A 32 -2.95 0.01 -6.84
C GLN A 32 -4.21 -0.63 -6.25
N LYS A 33 -5.15 -1.08 -7.08
CA LYS A 33 -6.32 -1.81 -6.60
C LYS A 33 -5.90 -3.08 -5.87
N LYS A 34 -5.03 -3.90 -6.46
CA LYS A 34 -4.54 -5.12 -5.81
C LYS A 34 -3.84 -4.83 -4.48
N LEU A 35 -3.02 -3.80 -4.43
CA LEU A 35 -2.35 -3.34 -3.21
C LEU A 35 -3.37 -2.94 -2.14
N LEU A 36 -4.34 -2.08 -2.48
CA LEU A 36 -5.38 -1.66 -1.55
C LEU A 36 -6.10 -2.85 -0.91
N PHE A 37 -6.59 -3.79 -1.72
CA PHE A 37 -7.30 -4.96 -1.19
C PHE A 37 -6.40 -5.88 -0.36
N SER A 38 -5.11 -5.97 -0.68
CA SER A 38 -4.14 -6.66 0.18
C SER A 38 -4.01 -5.98 1.55
N LEU A 39 -3.91 -4.65 1.58
CA LEU A 39 -3.78 -3.90 2.83
C LEU A 39 -5.04 -4.02 3.69
N LEU A 40 -6.22 -3.90 3.07
CA LEU A 40 -7.50 -4.09 3.73
C LEU A 40 -7.62 -5.50 4.34
N LYS A 41 -7.21 -6.52 3.59
CA LYS A 41 -7.22 -7.91 4.08
C LYS A 41 -6.28 -8.12 5.27
N THR A 42 -5.07 -7.56 5.21
CA THR A 42 -4.11 -7.63 6.32
C THR A 42 -4.65 -6.95 7.57
N ALA A 43 -5.28 -5.78 7.42
CA ALA A 43 -5.76 -4.99 8.55
C ALA A 43 -7.21 -5.31 8.97
N GLU A 44 -7.91 -6.25 8.35
CA GLU A 44 -9.36 -6.45 8.57
C GLU A 44 -9.72 -6.77 10.03
N ASN A 45 -8.78 -7.36 10.77
CA ASN A 45 -8.99 -7.79 12.16
C ASN A 45 -8.54 -6.76 13.19
N THR A 46 -7.90 -5.66 12.77
CA THR A 46 -7.55 -4.57 13.66
C THR A 46 -8.81 -3.85 14.14
N LEU A 47 -8.71 -3.10 15.23
CA LEU A 47 -9.80 -2.25 15.70
C LEU A 47 -10.27 -1.31 14.59
N PHE A 48 -9.35 -0.60 13.94
CA PHE A 48 -9.66 0.31 12.84
C PHE A 48 -10.32 -0.42 11.67
N GLY A 49 -9.80 -1.61 11.30
CA GLY A 49 -10.38 -2.41 10.24
C GLY A 49 -11.80 -2.87 10.52
N LYS A 50 -12.11 -3.18 11.79
CA LYS A 50 -13.46 -3.54 12.24
C LYS A 50 -14.41 -2.35 12.23
N GLU A 51 -13.99 -1.21 12.76
CA GLU A 51 -14.79 0.03 12.82
C GLU A 51 -15.12 0.57 11.42
N HIS A 52 -14.20 0.40 10.46
CA HIS A 52 -14.40 0.79 9.07
C HIS A 52 -14.87 -0.37 8.16
N HIS A 53 -15.25 -1.51 8.72
CA HIS A 53 -15.83 -2.65 8.00
C HIS A 53 -14.98 -3.13 6.81
N PHE A 54 -13.66 -3.28 6.99
CA PHE A 54 -12.73 -3.64 5.92
C PHE A 54 -13.08 -4.97 5.23
N GLY A 55 -13.56 -5.96 5.98
CA GLY A 55 -13.97 -7.26 5.45
C GLY A 55 -15.16 -7.22 4.49
N GLU A 56 -15.90 -6.11 4.46
CA GLU A 56 -17.08 -5.92 3.60
C GLU A 56 -16.78 -5.04 2.37
N ILE A 57 -15.58 -4.47 2.25
CA ILE A 57 -15.21 -3.61 1.13
C ILE A 57 -14.99 -4.48 -0.11
N GLN A 58 -15.74 -4.23 -1.19
CA GLN A 58 -15.66 -4.97 -2.46
C GLN A 58 -15.22 -4.09 -3.63
N SER A 59 -15.24 -2.77 -3.45
CA SER A 59 -14.82 -1.80 -4.46
C SER A 59 -13.97 -0.67 -3.86
N VAL A 60 -13.21 0.03 -4.73
CA VAL A 60 -12.49 1.26 -4.33
C VAL A 60 -13.47 2.33 -3.84
N ARG A 61 -14.68 2.37 -4.39
CA ARG A 61 -15.73 3.30 -3.98
C ARG A 61 -16.21 2.97 -2.57
N ASP A 62 -16.41 1.69 -2.24
CA ASP A 62 -16.82 1.29 -0.89
C ASP A 62 -15.76 1.71 0.14
N PHE A 63 -14.47 1.57 -0.21
CA PHE A 63 -13.37 2.05 0.62
C PHE A 63 -13.44 3.57 0.83
N GLN A 64 -13.64 4.34 -0.23
CA GLN A 64 -13.74 5.81 -0.15
C GLN A 64 -14.96 6.28 0.66
N GLU A 65 -16.06 5.52 0.63
CA GLU A 65 -17.27 5.80 1.41
C GLU A 65 -17.12 5.42 2.89
N LYS A 66 -16.38 4.33 3.19
CA LYS A 66 -16.19 3.82 4.55
C LYS A 66 -15.00 4.45 5.28
N VAL A 67 -13.99 4.91 4.57
CA VAL A 67 -12.73 5.42 5.13
C VAL A 67 -12.53 6.88 4.70
N PRO A 68 -12.94 7.85 5.53
CA PRO A 68 -12.71 9.26 5.22
C PRO A 68 -11.22 9.58 5.27
N VAL A 69 -10.83 10.66 4.60
CA VAL A 69 -9.49 11.22 4.74
C VAL A 69 -9.38 11.79 6.15
N SER A 70 -8.45 11.26 6.93
CA SER A 70 -8.21 11.65 8.32
C SER A 70 -6.91 12.42 8.48
N ASP A 71 -6.88 13.34 9.43
CA ASP A 71 -5.65 13.99 9.88
C ASP A 71 -5.03 13.28 11.10
N TYR A 72 -4.02 13.88 11.69
CA TYR A 72 -3.34 13.31 12.85
C TYR A 72 -4.24 13.24 14.10
N GLU A 73 -5.04 14.26 14.34
CA GLU A 73 -5.88 14.34 15.55
C GLU A 73 -7.03 13.32 15.48
N ASP A 74 -7.54 13.02 14.29
CA ASP A 74 -8.48 11.92 14.06
C ASP A 74 -7.88 10.55 14.45
N LEU A 75 -6.60 10.34 14.17
CA LEU A 75 -5.91 9.07 14.44
C LEU A 75 -5.30 8.98 15.84
N LYS A 76 -5.15 10.10 16.53
CA LYS A 76 -4.52 10.19 17.85
C LYS A 76 -5.13 9.25 18.90
N PRO A 77 -6.46 9.04 18.99
CA PRO A 77 -7.03 8.08 19.94
C PRO A 77 -6.49 6.66 19.73
N TYR A 78 -6.35 6.21 18.48
CA TYR A 78 -5.77 4.91 18.14
C TYR A 78 -4.28 4.85 18.51
N ILE A 79 -3.54 5.92 18.23
CA ILE A 79 -2.10 6.02 18.52
C ILE A 79 -1.83 5.94 20.03
N GLU A 80 -2.64 6.60 20.87
CA GLU A 80 -2.48 6.52 22.32
C GLU A 80 -2.73 5.11 22.86
N ARG A 81 -3.69 4.37 22.30
CA ARG A 81 -3.91 2.94 22.64
C ARG A 81 -2.68 2.09 22.32
N ILE A 82 -2.08 2.30 21.14
CA ILE A 82 -0.83 1.63 20.75
C ILE A 82 0.30 1.97 21.73
N LYS A 83 0.45 3.24 22.11
CA LYS A 83 1.47 3.68 23.08
C LYS A 83 1.30 3.03 24.45
N ASN A 84 0.06 2.74 24.84
CA ASN A 84 -0.28 2.04 26.08
C ASN A 84 -0.08 0.51 25.99
N GLY A 85 0.39 -0.02 24.86
CA GLY A 85 0.72 -1.42 24.67
C GLY A 85 -0.40 -2.27 24.08
N GLU A 86 -1.52 -1.67 23.67
CA GLU A 86 -2.57 -2.39 22.96
C GLU A 86 -2.10 -2.79 21.55
N LYS A 87 -2.48 -3.98 21.12
CA LYS A 87 -2.14 -4.55 19.81
C LYS A 87 -3.34 -4.51 18.87
N ASP A 88 -3.07 -4.73 17.58
CA ASP A 88 -4.11 -4.84 16.55
C ASP A 88 -5.04 -3.62 16.50
N ILE A 89 -4.48 -2.42 16.64
CA ILE A 89 -5.26 -1.16 16.65
C ILE A 89 -5.38 -0.58 15.23
N LEU A 90 -4.29 -0.08 14.64
CA LEU A 90 -4.25 0.42 13.26
C LEU A 90 -3.65 -0.61 12.30
N TRP A 91 -2.70 -1.40 12.79
CA TRP A 91 -1.96 -2.39 12.02
C TRP A 91 -1.58 -3.56 12.94
N THR A 92 -1.52 -4.78 12.38
CA THR A 92 -1.18 -6.03 13.07
C THR A 92 0.28 -6.09 13.46
#